data_AF-A0A8J7WE53-F1
#
_entry.id   AF-A0A8J7WE53-F1
#
_cell.length_a   1.000
_cell.length_b   1.000
_cell.length_c   1.000
_cell.angle_alpha   90.00
_cell.angle_beta   90.00
_cell.angle_gamma   90.00
#
_symmetry.space_group_name_H-M   'P 1'
#
loop_
_entity.id
_entity.type
_entity.pdbx_description
1 polymer ?
#
loop_
_entity_poly.entity_id
_entity_poly.type
_entity_poly.pdbx_seq_one_letter_code
_entity_poly.pdbx_strand_id
1 'polypeptide(L)'
;MSSFGPPRSRLQEVPVTQTDPICPLCLRPIPAHVRQSLHHLVPKLKGGKDGPTVLLHQICHSEIHARFTEAELARDLNTVDALRAHPEMAKFLAWVARRPPEFHSRSAGGRRKR
;
A
#
# COMPACT_ATOMS: atom_id res chain seq x y z
N MET A 1 40.00 17.73 -47.33
CA MET A 1 40.34 17.55 -45.90
C MET A 1 39.27 18.23 -45.06
N SER A 2 38.12 17.59 -44.85
CA SER A 2 37.12 18.09 -43.88
C SER A 2 36.53 16.88 -43.21
N SER A 3 37.05 16.61 -42.03
CA SER A 3 36.76 15.45 -41.22
C SER A 3 35.32 15.49 -40.74
N PHE A 4 34.57 14.45 -41.10
CA PHE A 4 33.36 14.04 -40.42
C PHE A 4 33.71 13.68 -38.96
N GLY A 5 32.94 14.21 -38.01
CA GLY A 5 32.88 13.70 -36.65
C GLY A 5 31.46 13.87 -36.13
N PRO A 6 30.64 12.81 -36.03
CA PRO A 6 29.34 12.92 -35.38
C PRO A 6 29.56 13.18 -33.87
N PRO A 7 28.77 14.05 -33.23
CA PRO A 7 28.81 14.13 -31.77
C PRO A 7 28.35 12.80 -31.20
N ARG A 8 29.24 12.19 -30.38
CA ARG A 8 29.01 10.93 -29.69
C ARG A 8 27.72 11.03 -28.90
N SER A 9 26.70 10.31 -29.37
CA SER A 9 25.41 10.18 -28.71
C SER A 9 25.65 9.86 -27.24
N ARG A 10 25.25 10.82 -26.40
CA ARG A 10 25.15 10.64 -24.95
C ARG A 10 24.36 9.35 -24.75
N LEU A 11 25.01 8.30 -24.28
CA LEU A 11 24.34 7.11 -23.78
C LEU A 11 23.34 7.61 -22.75
N GLN A 12 22.06 7.64 -23.12
CA GLN A 12 20.99 7.82 -22.17
C GLN A 12 21.01 6.57 -21.31
N GLU A 13 21.55 6.71 -20.11
CA GLU A 13 21.30 5.79 -19.01
C GLU A 13 19.77 5.74 -18.83
N VAL A 14 19.15 4.71 -19.38
CA VAL A 14 17.77 4.36 -19.09
C VAL A 14 17.74 3.95 -17.61
N PRO A 15 17.11 4.74 -16.71
CA PRO A 15 17.04 4.36 -15.32
C PRO A 15 16.27 3.04 -15.25
N VAL A 16 16.83 2.08 -14.52
CA VAL A 16 16.25 0.76 -14.30
C VAL A 16 14.81 0.98 -13.83
N THR A 17 13.85 0.41 -14.55
CA THR A 17 12.43 0.47 -14.16
C THR A 17 12.26 -0.30 -12.86
N GLN A 18 12.42 0.37 -11.73
CA GLN A 18 11.98 -0.12 -10.44
C GLN A 18 10.46 -0.12 -10.51
N THR A 19 9.86 -1.28 -10.80
CA THR A 19 8.40 -1.42 -10.80
C THR A 19 7.91 -1.11 -9.40
N ASP A 20 7.02 -0.13 -9.27
CA ASP A 20 6.45 0.26 -7.99
C ASP A 20 5.83 -0.96 -7.28
N PRO A 21 6.07 -1.14 -5.96
CA PRO A 21 5.46 -2.23 -5.22
C PRO A 21 3.94 -2.13 -5.26
N ILE A 22 3.25 -3.27 -5.33
CA ILE A 22 1.79 -3.30 -5.38
C ILE A 22 1.23 -3.39 -3.96
N CYS A 23 0.25 -2.54 -3.65
CA CYS A 23 -0.49 -2.62 -2.39
C CYS A 23 -1.35 -3.89 -2.37
N PRO A 24 -1.11 -4.86 -1.46
CA PRO A 24 -1.82 -6.14 -1.46
C PRO A 24 -3.31 -6.02 -1.15
N LEU A 25 -3.79 -4.90 -0.59
CA LEU A 25 -5.21 -4.67 -0.35
C LEU A 25 -5.93 -4.08 -1.57
N CYS A 26 -5.50 -2.92 -2.05
CA CYS A 26 -6.20 -2.20 -3.13
C CYS A 26 -5.68 -2.52 -4.54
N LEU A 27 -4.59 -3.28 -4.65
CA LEU A 27 -3.94 -3.71 -5.89
C LEU A 27 -3.44 -2.59 -6.81
N ARG A 28 -3.28 -1.38 -6.28
CA ARG A 28 -2.65 -0.26 -6.98
C ARG A 28 -1.14 -0.25 -6.73
N PRO A 29 -0.32 0.24 -7.68
CA PRO A 29 1.09 0.51 -7.42
C PRO A 29 1.26 1.53 -6.31
N ILE A 30 2.37 1.47 -5.58
CA ILE A 30 2.77 2.42 -4.56
C ILE A 30 4.05 3.11 -5.03
N PRO A 31 3.95 4.21 -5.79
CA PRO A 31 5.11 4.99 -6.18
C PRO A 31 5.88 5.48 -4.96
N ALA A 32 7.22 5.56 -5.06
CA ALA A 32 8.09 5.93 -3.93
C ALA A 32 7.77 7.29 -3.29
N HIS A 33 7.15 8.21 -4.05
CA HIS A 33 6.74 9.53 -3.57
C HIS A 33 5.35 9.55 -2.89
N VAL A 34 4.60 8.44 -2.95
CA VAL A 34 3.27 8.31 -2.36
C VAL A 34 3.39 7.91 -0.89
N ARG A 35 2.49 8.45 -0.05
CA ARG A 35 2.44 8.12 1.38
C ARG A 35 2.17 6.62 1.57
N GLN A 36 3.12 5.93 2.18
CA GLN A 36 3.10 4.49 2.40
C GLN A 36 3.61 4.13 3.79
N SER A 37 3.18 2.99 4.30
CA SER A 37 3.61 2.50 5.61
C SER A 37 3.53 0.98 5.69
N LEU A 38 4.39 0.39 6.52
CA LEU A 38 4.35 -1.03 6.84
C LEU A 38 3.26 -1.30 7.87
N HIS A 39 2.40 -2.27 7.59
CA HIS A 39 1.36 -2.75 8.49
C HIS A 39 1.71 -4.15 8.98
N HIS A 40 1.55 -4.40 10.29
CA HIS A 40 1.73 -5.72 10.88
C HIS A 40 0.37 -6.42 10.88
N LEU A 41 0.26 -7.54 10.16
CA LEU A 41 -1.01 -8.26 10.07
C LEU A 41 -1.44 -8.85 11.42
N VAL A 42 -0.47 -9.25 12.24
CA VAL A 42 -0.67 -9.53 13.66
C VAL A 42 -0.13 -8.36 14.47
N PRO A 43 -0.93 -7.69 15.32
CA PRO A 43 -0.44 -6.59 16.14
C PRO A 43 0.74 -6.99 17.03
N LYS A 44 1.72 -6.11 17.19
CA LYS A 44 2.92 -6.36 18.02
C LYS A 44 2.58 -6.78 19.44
N LEU A 45 1.55 -6.15 20.04
CA LEU A 45 1.07 -6.43 21.39
C LEU A 45 0.43 -7.82 21.55
N LYS A 46 0.16 -8.52 20.44
CA LYS A 46 -0.38 -9.89 20.40
C LYS A 46 0.65 -10.91 19.90
N GLY A 47 1.94 -10.57 19.96
CA GLY A 47 3.03 -11.46 19.55
C GLY A 47 3.48 -11.31 18.11
N GLY A 48 2.92 -10.37 17.34
CA GLY A 48 3.27 -10.15 15.93
C GLY A 48 4.52 -9.29 15.69
N LYS A 49 5.43 -9.15 16.67
CA LYS A 49 6.62 -8.29 16.56
C LYS A 49 7.53 -8.68 15.39
N ASP A 50 7.67 -9.99 15.16
CA ASP A 50 8.41 -10.59 14.04
C ASP A 50 7.45 -11.24 13.03
N GLY A 51 6.17 -10.85 13.08
CA GLY A 51 5.12 -11.37 12.21
C GLY A 51 5.18 -10.79 10.80
N PRO A 52 4.36 -11.33 9.87
CA PRO A 52 4.33 -10.86 8.49
C PRO A 52 3.91 -9.39 8.44
N THR A 53 4.73 -8.58 7.78
CA THR A 53 4.43 -7.17 7.49
C THR A 53 4.17 -6.99 6.00
N VAL A 54 3.30 -6.03 5.68
CA VAL A 54 2.95 -5.69 4.31
C VAL A 54 3.06 -4.20 4.07
N LEU A 55 3.59 -3.80 2.91
CA LEU A 55 3.65 -2.41 2.49
C LEU A 55 2.29 -1.99 1.93
N LEU A 56 1.68 -0.96 2.53
CA LEU A 56 0.38 -0.44 2.13
C LEU A 56 0.46 1.05 1.81
N HIS A 57 -0.47 1.54 0.98
CA HIS A 57 -0.78 2.97 0.95
C HIS A 57 -1.23 3.43 2.33
N GLN A 58 -0.88 4.66 2.71
CA GLN A 58 -1.28 5.24 3.99
C GLN A 58 -2.81 5.27 4.17
N ILE A 59 -3.56 5.50 3.09
CA ILE A 59 -5.03 5.46 3.12
C ILE A 59 -5.57 4.07 3.48
N CYS A 60 -4.98 3.00 2.91
CA CYS A 60 -5.38 1.62 3.21
C CYS A 60 -5.03 1.26 4.66
N HIS A 61 -3.84 1.65 5.12
CA HIS A 61 -3.43 1.42 6.51
C HIS A 61 -4.34 2.16 7.50
N SER A 62 -4.60 3.44 7.26
CA SER A 62 -5.48 4.26 8.11
C SER A 62 -6.89 3.69 8.17
N GLU A 63 -7.33 3.05 7.10
CA GLU A 63 -8.65 2.46 7.00
C GLU A 63 -8.77 1.14 7.79
N ILE A 64 -7.74 0.30 7.82
CA ILE A 64 -7.68 -0.87 8.70
C ILE A 64 -7.87 -0.44 10.15
N HIS A 65 -7.10 0.55 10.60
CA HIS A 65 -7.17 1.05 11.98
C HIS A 65 -8.42 1.91 12.25
N ALA A 66 -9.09 2.42 11.23
CA ALA A 66 -10.41 3.01 11.41
C ALA A 66 -11.46 1.93 11.68
N ARG A 67 -11.44 0.82 10.93
CA ARG A 67 -12.49 -0.20 10.96
C ARG A 67 -12.32 -1.24 12.07
N PHE A 68 -11.10 -1.72 12.30
CA PHE A 68 -10.87 -2.92 13.12
C PHE A 68 -10.00 -2.62 14.34
N THR A 69 -10.38 -3.19 15.47
CA THR A 69 -9.57 -3.24 16.69
C THR A 69 -8.39 -4.19 16.53
N GLU A 70 -7.35 -4.01 17.35
CA GLU A 70 -6.22 -4.94 17.36
C GLU A 70 -6.62 -6.37 17.73
N ALA A 71 -7.69 -6.54 18.52
CA ALA A 71 -8.20 -7.86 18.88
C ALA A 71 -8.84 -8.58 17.68
N GLU A 72 -9.63 -7.88 16.88
CA GLU A 72 -10.21 -8.42 15.63
C GLU A 72 -9.10 -8.74 14.61
N LEU A 73 -8.11 -7.86 14.48
CA LEU A 73 -6.93 -8.11 13.64
C LEU A 73 -6.19 -9.39 14.05
N ALA A 74 -5.92 -9.56 15.35
CA ALA A 74 -5.18 -10.73 15.83
C ALA A 74 -5.92 -12.06 15.66
N ARG A 75 -7.26 -12.05 15.81
CA ARG A 75 -8.09 -13.27 15.82
C ARG A 75 -8.55 -13.69 14.44
N ASP A 76 -9.15 -12.76 13.70
CA ASP A 76 -9.95 -13.10 12.52
C ASP A 76 -9.41 -12.46 11.24
N LEU A 77 -8.63 -11.38 11.34
CA LEU A 77 -8.21 -10.54 10.21
C LEU A 77 -6.68 -10.41 10.08
N ASN A 78 -5.95 -11.46 10.46
CA ASN A 78 -4.48 -11.49 10.47
C ASN A 78 -3.83 -11.88 9.13
N THR A 79 -4.61 -11.88 8.04
CA THR A 79 -4.10 -12.13 6.68
C THR A 79 -4.65 -11.09 5.70
N VAL A 80 -3.93 -10.88 4.61
CA VAL A 80 -4.39 -10.02 3.51
C VAL A 80 -5.71 -10.51 2.94
N ASP A 81 -5.86 -11.82 2.76
CA ASP A 81 -7.08 -12.42 2.23
C ASP A 81 -8.29 -12.16 3.14
N ALA A 82 -8.15 -12.42 4.44
CA ALA A 82 -9.21 -12.14 5.41
C ALA A 82 -9.61 -10.65 5.44
N LEU A 83 -8.63 -9.75 5.40
CA LEU A 83 -8.88 -8.30 5.29
C LEU A 83 -9.64 -7.95 4.02
N ARG A 84 -9.30 -8.53 2.87
CA ARG A 84 -9.96 -8.27 1.59
C ARG A 84 -11.37 -8.87 1.52
N ALA A 85 -11.58 -10.03 2.15
CA ALA A 85 -12.86 -10.72 2.20
C ALA A 85 -13.86 -10.04 3.13
N HIS A 86 -13.41 -9.29 4.14
CA HIS A 86 -14.32 -8.61 5.08
C HIS A 86 -15.20 -7.58 4.35
N PRO A 87 -16.55 -7.64 4.47
CA PRO A 87 -17.48 -6.89 3.62
C PRO A 87 -17.28 -5.37 3.65
N GLU A 88 -17.06 -4.81 4.85
CA GLU A 88 -16.82 -3.37 5.00
C GLU A 88 -15.48 -2.91 4.40
N MET A 89 -14.46 -3.78 4.42
CA MET A 89 -13.18 -3.48 3.79
C MET A 89 -13.29 -3.65 2.28
N ALA A 90 -13.93 -4.71 1.78
CA ALA A 90 -14.16 -4.97 0.37
C ALA A 90 -14.84 -3.78 -0.35
N LYS A 91 -15.87 -3.19 0.26
CA LYS A 91 -16.55 -1.98 -0.27
C LYS A 91 -15.58 -0.82 -0.47
N PHE A 92 -14.75 -0.56 0.52
CA PHE A 92 -13.73 0.49 0.44
C PHE A 92 -12.66 0.17 -0.60
N LEU A 93 -12.19 -1.08 -0.66
CA LEU A 93 -11.17 -1.50 -1.61
C LEU A 93 -11.67 -1.36 -3.06
N ALA A 94 -12.92 -1.74 -3.33
CA ALA A 94 -13.55 -1.56 -4.64
C ALA A 94 -13.64 -0.08 -5.04
N TRP A 95 -13.92 0.81 -4.07
CA TRP A 95 -13.97 2.25 -4.31
C TRP A 95 -12.58 2.87 -4.52
N VAL A 96 -11.60 2.54 -3.67
CA VAL A 96 -10.26 3.15 -3.74
C VAL A 96 -9.43 2.62 -4.92
N ALA A 97 -9.67 1.38 -5.37
CA ALA A 97 -9.02 0.80 -6.54
C ALA A 97 -9.27 1.60 -7.83
N ARG A 98 -10.36 2.37 -7.88
CA ARG A 98 -10.73 3.24 -9.02
C ARG A 98 -10.08 4.62 -8.97
N ARG A 99 -9.24 4.91 -7.98
CA ARG A 99 -8.60 6.21 -7.76
C ARG A 99 -7.12 6.17 -8.17
N PRO A 100 -6.53 7.30 -8.61
CA PRO A 100 -5.09 7.39 -8.89
C PRO A 100 -4.25 6.90 -7.69
N PRO A 101 -3.09 6.25 -7.90
CA PRO A 101 -2.24 5.75 -6.80
C PRO A 101 -1.94 6.79 -5.72
N GLU A 102 -1.74 8.04 -6.11
CA GLU A 102 -1.44 9.20 -5.24
C GLU A 102 -2.65 9.68 -4.43
N PHE A 103 -3.86 9.19 -4.74
CA PHE A 103 -5.08 9.62 -4.07
C PHE A 103 -5.02 9.32 -2.57
N HIS A 104 -5.27 10.36 -1.78
CA HIS A 104 -5.29 10.30 -0.33
C HIS A 104 -6.49 11.08 0.22
N SER A 105 -7.28 10.44 1.06
CA SER A 105 -8.33 11.08 1.86
C SER A 105 -8.17 10.68 3.32
N ARG A 106 -8.71 11.47 4.24
CA ARG A 106 -8.89 11.00 5.62
C ARG A 106 -9.81 9.78 5.60
N SER A 107 -9.50 8.75 6.38
CA SER A 107 -10.48 7.70 6.66
C SER A 107 -11.70 8.36 7.29
N ALA A 108 -12.90 7.84 7.03
CA ALA A 108 -14.16 8.50 7.36
C ALA A 108 -14.43 8.67 8.88
N GLY A 109 -13.42 8.48 9.74
CA GLY A 109 -13.59 8.36 11.18
C GLY A 109 -14.36 7.09 11.45
N GLY A 110 -13.64 5.97 11.58
CA GLY A 110 -14.26 4.68 11.83
C GLY A 110 -15.19 4.72 13.04
N ARG A 111 -16.19 3.82 13.03
CA ARG A 111 -17.15 3.59 14.12
C ARG A 111 -16.46 3.79 15.48
N ARG A 112 -17.01 4.64 16.37
CA ARG A 112 -16.49 4.78 17.74
C ARG A 112 -16.35 3.38 18.35
N LYS A 113 -15.11 2.92 18.47
CA LYS A 113 -14.76 1.64 19.10
C LYS A 113 -15.05 1.82 20.58
N ARG A 114 -16.11 1.16 21.05
CA ARG A 114 -16.51 1.13 22.47
C ARG A 114 -15.75 0.02 23.18
#